data_AF-A0A5C5SG91-F1
#
_entry.id   AF-A0A5C5SG91-F1
#
_cell.length_a   1.000
_cell.length_b   1.000
_cell.length_c   1.000
_cell.angle_alpha   90.00
_cell.angle_beta   90.00
_cell.angle_gamma   90.00
#
_symmetry.space_group_name_H-M   'P 1'
#
loop_
_entity.id
_entity.type
_entity.pdbx_description
1 polymer ?
#
loop_
_entity_poly.entity_id
_entity_poly.type
_entity_poly.pdbx_seq_one_letter_code
_entity_poly.pdbx_strand_id
1 'polypeptide(L)'
;MAKTIYFDNTSVPEALQKGGWDIKLSAVIMGFANLANKQWVKGSLFLISQLAFLVAFVNQILPALAGLITLGTKTQGMETREIDGVSLQVAVDGDNSMLMLIFGLASLIFCLVFAYIYWCNLKSARNIYVLKEQGETIPNFREDFRSLTNERFHMTLMTVPLIGVLLFTVLPLIYMICLAFTNYDHNHLPPKSLFDWIGLVNFGSIFNGRMASTFFPVLSWTLIWAVFATVTNFFFGIVLALLINTKGLKFKKFWRIVFVVTIAVPQFISLLIMRTLLNDSGPLNSFLMQLGLIQNPLPFLADPVWAKFSVIVVNMWVGIPFTMLIATGIIMNLPSEQIEAAEIDGANKFQIFKSITFPQILLVMTPSLIQQFIGNINNFNVIYLLTGGGPVNSNFYQAGSTDLLVTWLYKLTVTAADYNLASVIGIIIFSVSAIFSLLAYTRTASYKEGGAR
;
A
#
# COMPACT_ATOMS: atom_id res chain seq x y z
N MET A 1 -20.61 -6.36 -38.96
CA MET A 1 -20.71 -4.90 -38.75
C MET A 1 -22.05 -4.49 -38.15
N ALA A 2 -23.20 -4.78 -38.77
CA ALA A 2 -24.52 -4.46 -38.17
C ALA A 2 -24.82 -5.16 -36.82
N LYS A 3 -24.29 -6.38 -36.61
CA LYS A 3 -24.48 -7.21 -35.40
C LYS A 3 -23.93 -6.58 -34.11
N THR A 4 -22.76 -5.96 -34.18
CA THR A 4 -22.09 -5.36 -33.02
C THR A 4 -22.72 -4.01 -32.64
N ILE A 5 -23.31 -3.31 -33.61
CA ILE A 5 -23.89 -1.97 -33.46
C ILE A 5 -25.15 -1.98 -32.58
N TYR A 6 -25.99 -3.02 -32.65
CA TYR A 6 -27.21 -3.09 -31.82
C TYR A 6 -26.90 -3.43 -30.34
N PHE A 7 -25.88 -4.26 -30.10
CA PHE A 7 -25.45 -4.65 -28.76
C PHE A 7 -24.87 -3.47 -27.96
N ASP A 8 -24.21 -2.55 -28.67
CA ASP A 8 -23.64 -1.32 -28.09
C ASP A 8 -24.69 -0.20 -27.94
N ASN A 9 -25.76 -0.21 -28.74
CA ASN A 9 -26.79 0.83 -28.71
C ASN A 9 -27.96 0.57 -27.75
N THR A 10 -28.26 -0.69 -27.37
CA THR A 10 -29.35 -0.97 -26.42
C THR A 10 -28.87 -0.82 -24.97
N SER A 11 -29.47 0.12 -24.26
CA SER A 11 -29.19 0.35 -22.84
C SER A 11 -29.97 -0.62 -21.92
N VAL A 12 -29.50 -0.82 -20.68
CA VAL A 12 -30.23 -1.63 -19.68
C VAL A 12 -31.64 -1.06 -19.41
N PRO A 13 -31.83 0.26 -19.22
CA PRO A 13 -33.16 0.84 -19.04
C PRO A 13 -34.08 0.62 -20.24
N GLU A 14 -33.56 0.72 -21.46
CA GLU A 14 -34.35 0.49 -22.68
C GLU A 14 -34.85 -0.95 -22.76
N ALA A 15 -33.99 -1.93 -22.45
CA ALA A 15 -34.38 -3.34 -22.40
C ALA A 15 -35.44 -3.62 -21.31
N LEU A 16 -35.39 -2.91 -20.18
CA LEU A 16 -36.41 -3.03 -19.13
C LEU A 16 -37.75 -2.37 -19.52
N GLN A 17 -37.73 -1.27 -20.28
CA GLN A 17 -38.95 -0.60 -20.72
C GLN A 17 -39.66 -1.37 -21.84
N LYS A 18 -38.90 -1.76 -22.88
CA LYS A 18 -39.42 -2.39 -24.11
C LYS A 18 -39.48 -3.92 -24.04
N GLY A 19 -38.75 -4.54 -23.11
CA GLY A 19 -38.70 -5.99 -22.96
C GLY A 19 -40.00 -6.61 -22.44
N GLY A 20 -40.08 -7.93 -22.60
CA GLY A 20 -41.19 -8.76 -22.09
C GLY A 20 -41.26 -8.81 -20.56
N TRP A 21 -42.27 -9.52 -20.06
CA TRP A 21 -42.51 -9.71 -18.63
C TRP A 21 -41.32 -10.39 -17.92
N ASP A 22 -40.59 -11.25 -18.62
CA ASP A 22 -39.39 -11.94 -18.15
C ASP A 22 -38.22 -10.97 -17.89
N ILE A 23 -38.03 -10.00 -18.78
CA ILE A 23 -36.99 -8.97 -18.63
C ILE A 23 -37.36 -7.99 -17.51
N LYS A 24 -38.62 -7.57 -17.44
CA LYS A 24 -39.13 -6.65 -16.40
C LYS A 24 -39.04 -7.24 -15.01
N LEU A 25 -39.44 -8.49 -14.83
CA LEU A 25 -39.37 -9.17 -13.53
C LEU A 25 -37.93 -9.39 -13.06
N SER A 26 -36.95 -9.39 -13.96
CA SER A 26 -35.53 -9.50 -13.59
C SER A 26 -34.99 -8.32 -12.78
N ALA A 27 -35.69 -7.19 -12.79
CA ALA A 27 -35.36 -6.05 -11.94
C ALA A 27 -35.76 -6.28 -10.47
N VAL A 28 -36.78 -7.11 -10.23
CA VAL A 28 -37.32 -7.40 -8.89
C VAL A 28 -36.82 -8.74 -8.37
N ILE A 29 -36.86 -9.77 -9.21
CA ILE A 29 -36.40 -11.13 -8.92
C ILE A 29 -35.16 -11.40 -9.78
N MET A 30 -33.99 -11.41 -9.15
CA MET A 30 -32.74 -11.65 -9.85
C MET A 30 -32.74 -13.04 -10.49
N GLY A 31 -32.22 -13.12 -11.71
CA GLY A 31 -32.16 -14.36 -12.48
C GLY A 31 -33.46 -14.74 -13.18
N PHE A 32 -34.54 -13.98 -13.05
CA PHE A 32 -35.85 -14.33 -13.61
C PHE A 32 -35.82 -14.50 -15.14
N ALA A 33 -35.22 -13.58 -15.89
CA ALA A 33 -35.06 -13.69 -17.34
C ALA A 33 -34.22 -14.92 -17.71
N ASN A 34 -33.19 -15.22 -16.94
CA ASN A 34 -32.36 -16.41 -17.17
C ASN A 34 -33.17 -17.70 -16.95
N LEU A 35 -33.98 -17.77 -15.89
CA LEU A 35 -34.86 -18.92 -15.61
C LEU A 35 -35.95 -19.08 -16.69
N ALA A 36 -36.65 -18.00 -17.04
CA ALA A 36 -37.69 -18.00 -18.07
C ALA A 36 -37.18 -18.45 -19.45
N ASN A 37 -35.88 -18.27 -19.71
CA ASN A 37 -35.23 -18.62 -20.96
C ASN A 37 -34.31 -19.85 -20.86
N LYS A 38 -34.60 -20.77 -19.93
CA LYS A 38 -33.93 -22.09 -19.77
C LYS A 38 -32.45 -22.03 -19.35
N GLN A 39 -31.92 -20.89 -18.93
CA GLN A 39 -30.60 -20.76 -18.31
C GLN A 39 -30.68 -21.02 -16.79
N TRP A 40 -31.07 -22.24 -16.41
CA TRP A 40 -31.39 -22.63 -15.04
C TRP A 40 -30.27 -22.34 -14.03
N VAL A 41 -29.03 -22.77 -14.33
CA VAL A 41 -27.91 -22.61 -13.38
C VAL A 41 -27.61 -21.13 -13.10
N LYS A 42 -27.50 -20.32 -14.16
CA LYS A 42 -27.21 -18.88 -14.04
C LYS A 42 -28.34 -18.12 -13.35
N GLY A 43 -29.59 -18.45 -13.70
CA GLY A 43 -30.77 -17.90 -13.04
C GLY A 43 -30.83 -18.25 -11.55
N SER A 44 -30.57 -19.51 -11.19
CA SER A 44 -30.52 -19.95 -9.79
C SER A 44 -29.39 -19.28 -9.01
N LEU A 45 -28.20 -19.08 -9.60
CA LEU A 45 -27.10 -18.38 -8.92
C LEU A 45 -27.46 -16.93 -8.57
N PHE A 46 -28.11 -16.21 -9.48
CA PHE A 46 -28.58 -14.85 -9.22
C PHE A 46 -29.69 -14.83 -8.16
N LEU A 47 -30.64 -15.76 -8.20
CA LEU A 47 -31.71 -15.86 -7.21
C LEU A 47 -31.17 -16.22 -5.81
N ILE A 48 -30.26 -17.19 -5.71
CA ILE A 48 -29.60 -17.57 -4.46
C ILE A 48 -28.83 -16.37 -3.90
N SER A 49 -28.11 -15.63 -4.75
CA SER A 49 -27.39 -14.43 -4.33
C SER A 49 -28.33 -13.36 -3.76
N GLN A 50 -29.50 -13.16 -4.36
CA GLN A 50 -30.52 -12.25 -3.86
C GLN A 50 -31.07 -12.71 -2.50
N LEU A 51 -31.44 -13.98 -2.37
CA LEU A 51 -31.98 -14.52 -1.12
C LEU A 51 -30.95 -14.48 0.01
N ALA A 52 -29.71 -14.89 -0.27
CA ALA A 52 -28.60 -14.82 0.67
C ALA A 52 -28.34 -13.38 1.12
N PHE A 53 -28.36 -12.42 0.18
CA PHE A 53 -28.24 -11.01 0.51
C PHE A 53 -29.39 -10.52 1.39
N LEU A 54 -30.65 -10.85 1.09
CA LEU A 54 -31.80 -10.40 1.90
C LEU A 54 -31.73 -10.95 3.34
N VAL A 55 -31.36 -12.23 3.50
CA VAL A 55 -31.18 -12.84 4.83
C VAL A 55 -30.02 -12.18 5.57
N ALA A 56 -28.87 -12.00 4.90
CA ALA A 56 -27.72 -11.30 5.49
C ALA A 56 -28.02 -9.83 5.79
N PHE A 57 -28.84 -9.18 4.97
CA PHE A 57 -29.16 -7.76 5.09
C PHE A 57 -29.88 -7.47 6.40
N VAL A 58 -30.89 -8.28 6.72
CA VAL A 58 -31.66 -8.14 7.96
C VAL A 58 -30.85 -8.59 9.17
N ASN A 59 -30.17 -9.74 9.08
CA ASN A 59 -29.56 -10.37 10.26
C ASN A 59 -28.16 -9.87 10.60
N GLN A 60 -27.41 -9.33 9.63
CA GLN A 60 -26.00 -8.97 9.79
C GLN A 60 -25.71 -7.53 9.36
N ILE A 61 -26.17 -7.11 8.17
CA ILE A 61 -25.82 -5.79 7.61
C ILE A 61 -26.50 -4.66 8.39
N LEU A 62 -27.81 -4.74 8.63
CA LEU A 62 -28.51 -3.70 9.38
C LEU A 62 -27.93 -3.51 10.81
N PRO A 63 -27.72 -4.57 11.61
CA PRO A 63 -27.02 -4.43 12.89
C PRO A 63 -25.60 -3.88 12.77
N ALA A 64 -24.83 -4.31 11.76
CA ALA A 64 -23.47 -3.84 11.56
C ALA A 64 -23.41 -2.36 11.15
N LEU A 65 -24.35 -1.88 10.33
CA LEU A 65 -24.48 -0.47 9.96
C LEU A 65 -24.91 0.39 11.16
N ALA A 66 -25.80 -0.13 12.01
CA ALA A 66 -26.13 0.56 13.27
C ALA A 66 -24.89 0.64 14.17
N GLY A 67 -24.13 -0.45 14.31
CA GLY A 67 -22.88 -0.50 15.05
C GLY A 67 -21.77 0.40 14.49
N LEU A 68 -21.74 0.63 13.18
CA LEU A 68 -20.81 1.58 12.55
C LEU A 68 -21.03 3.01 13.05
N ILE A 69 -22.28 3.37 13.33
CA ILE A 69 -22.66 4.72 13.78
C ILE A 69 -22.50 4.83 15.29
N THR A 70 -22.97 3.85 16.05
CA THR A 70 -22.97 3.92 17.51
C THR A 70 -21.62 3.56 18.14
N LEU A 71 -20.83 2.71 17.48
CA LEU A 71 -19.60 2.12 18.02
C LEU A 71 -19.77 1.43 19.39
N GLY A 72 -21.00 1.04 19.71
CA GLY A 72 -21.35 0.38 20.98
C GLY A 72 -22.09 1.32 21.92
N THR A 73 -22.85 0.73 22.82
CA THR A 73 -23.62 1.46 23.84
C THR A 73 -23.43 0.86 25.24
N LYS A 74 -23.00 -0.40 25.32
CA LYS A 74 -22.80 -1.11 26.58
C LYS A 74 -21.32 -1.44 26.78
N THR A 75 -20.71 -0.86 27.80
CA THR A 75 -19.35 -1.21 28.22
C THR A 75 -19.35 -2.55 28.93
N GLN A 76 -18.26 -3.31 28.79
CA GLN A 76 -18.08 -4.56 29.53
C GLN A 76 -17.99 -4.26 31.03
N GLY A 77 -18.73 -5.01 31.86
CA GLY A 77 -18.78 -4.76 33.29
C GLY A 77 -19.56 -5.80 34.09
N MET A 78 -19.63 -5.59 35.40
CA MET A 78 -20.44 -6.41 36.30
C MET A 78 -21.84 -5.80 36.38
N GLU A 79 -22.85 -6.53 35.90
CA GLU A 79 -24.25 -6.16 36.13
C GLU A 79 -24.83 -7.01 37.26
N THR A 80 -25.53 -6.38 38.20
CA THR A 80 -26.28 -7.10 39.23
C THR A 80 -27.53 -7.69 38.58
N ARG A 81 -27.57 -9.01 38.44
CA ARG A 81 -28.77 -9.74 38.03
C ARG A 81 -29.36 -10.46 39.22
N GLU A 82 -30.65 -10.26 39.44
CA GLU A 82 -31.42 -10.96 40.45
C GLU A 82 -31.89 -12.29 39.84
N ILE A 83 -31.28 -13.40 40.25
CA ILE A 83 -31.68 -14.75 39.83
C ILE A 83 -32.17 -15.44 41.10
N ASP A 84 -33.44 -15.87 41.11
CA ASP A 84 -34.09 -16.54 42.23
C ASP A 84 -34.03 -15.79 43.58
N GLY A 85 -34.16 -14.45 43.55
CA GLY A 85 -34.17 -13.61 44.76
C GLY A 85 -32.78 -13.38 45.38
N VAL A 86 -31.72 -13.75 44.69
CA VAL A 86 -30.33 -13.48 45.08
C VAL A 86 -29.69 -12.53 44.06
N SER A 87 -29.15 -11.40 44.54
CA SER A 87 -28.41 -10.46 43.71
C SER A 87 -27.00 -11.00 43.42
N LEU A 88 -26.78 -11.43 42.19
CA LEU A 88 -25.50 -11.93 41.71
C LEU A 88 -24.89 -10.88 40.77
N GLN A 89 -23.64 -10.51 41.00
CA GLN A 89 -22.88 -9.73 40.02
C GLN A 89 -22.42 -10.68 38.92
N VAL A 90 -23.03 -10.56 37.73
CA VAL A 90 -22.68 -11.36 36.56
C VAL A 90 -21.87 -10.48 35.62
N ALA A 91 -20.72 -10.98 35.17
CA ALA A 91 -19.95 -10.34 34.12
C ALA A 91 -20.77 -10.39 32.82
N VAL A 92 -21.15 -9.23 32.30
CA VAL A 92 -21.87 -9.12 31.03
C VAL A 92 -20.88 -8.69 29.96
N ASP A 93 -20.84 -9.44 28.87
CA ASP A 93 -20.05 -9.08 27.70
C ASP A 93 -20.59 -7.75 27.14
N GLY A 94 -19.71 -6.76 27.07
CA GLY A 94 -20.00 -5.47 26.47
C GLY A 94 -19.86 -5.50 24.95
N ASP A 95 -20.30 -4.42 24.33
CA ASP A 95 -20.06 -4.18 22.91
C ASP A 95 -18.56 -4.03 22.63
N ASN A 96 -18.17 -4.23 21.38
CA ASN A 96 -16.79 -4.05 20.95
C ASN A 96 -16.73 -3.06 19.77
N SER A 97 -16.38 -1.81 20.07
CA SER A 97 -16.29 -0.71 19.09
C SER A 97 -15.43 -1.07 17.88
N MET A 98 -14.31 -1.78 18.09
CA MET A 98 -13.43 -2.22 17.00
C MET A 98 -14.16 -3.20 16.07
N LEU A 99 -14.80 -4.23 16.61
CA LEU A 99 -15.53 -5.21 15.79
C LEU A 99 -16.73 -4.57 15.08
N MET A 100 -17.46 -3.68 15.75
CA MET A 100 -18.58 -2.96 15.16
C MET A 100 -18.13 -2.09 13.98
N LEU A 101 -17.00 -1.38 14.11
CA LEU A 101 -16.43 -0.60 13.03
C LEU A 101 -15.98 -1.49 11.86
N ILE A 102 -15.27 -2.58 12.11
CA ILE A 102 -14.79 -3.50 11.06
C ILE A 102 -15.97 -4.16 10.34
N PHE A 103 -16.95 -4.71 11.07
CA PHE A 103 -18.10 -5.37 10.45
C PHE A 103 -19.01 -4.36 9.74
N GLY A 104 -19.18 -3.16 10.28
CA GLY A 104 -19.86 -2.06 9.61
C GLY A 104 -19.24 -1.73 8.26
N LEU A 105 -17.92 -1.54 8.20
CA LEU A 105 -17.20 -1.29 6.95
C LEU A 105 -17.26 -2.49 5.99
N ALA A 106 -17.09 -3.71 6.48
CA ALA A 106 -17.21 -4.92 5.68
C ALA A 106 -18.61 -5.06 5.08
N SER A 107 -19.66 -4.68 5.82
CA SER A 107 -21.04 -4.69 5.34
C SER A 107 -21.28 -3.71 4.19
N LEU A 108 -20.64 -2.54 4.21
CA LEU A 108 -20.70 -1.56 3.11
C LEU A 108 -20.05 -2.13 1.85
N ILE A 109 -18.87 -2.76 1.97
CA ILE A 109 -18.21 -3.43 0.85
C ILE A 109 -19.07 -4.58 0.31
N PHE A 110 -19.67 -5.37 1.20
CA PHE A 110 -20.58 -6.45 0.81
C PHE A 110 -21.80 -5.93 0.04
N CYS A 111 -22.40 -4.81 0.46
CA CYS A 111 -23.45 -4.12 -0.29
C CYS A 111 -22.99 -3.65 -1.68
N LEU A 112 -21.76 -3.12 -1.81
CA LEU A 112 -21.22 -2.71 -3.11
C LEU A 112 -20.97 -3.92 -4.04
N VAL A 113 -20.45 -5.03 -3.50
CA VAL A 113 -20.29 -6.29 -4.24
C VAL A 113 -21.64 -6.81 -4.70
N PHE A 114 -22.64 -6.78 -3.84
CA PHE A 114 -24.01 -7.18 -4.21
C PHE A 114 -24.60 -6.26 -5.27
N ALA A 115 -24.42 -4.93 -5.17
CA ALA A 115 -24.86 -3.97 -6.18
C ALA A 115 -24.23 -4.27 -7.55
N TYR A 116 -22.96 -4.70 -7.57
CA TYR A 116 -22.31 -5.15 -8.80
C TYR A 116 -22.91 -6.47 -9.34
N ILE A 117 -23.20 -7.46 -8.49
CA ILE A 117 -23.87 -8.70 -8.90
C ILE A 117 -25.27 -8.41 -9.45
N TYR A 118 -26.02 -7.51 -8.81
CA TYR A 118 -27.31 -7.03 -9.29
C TYR A 118 -27.20 -6.34 -10.66
N TRP A 119 -26.18 -5.50 -10.86
CA TRP A 119 -25.88 -4.91 -12.16
C TRP A 119 -25.56 -5.98 -13.22
N CYS A 120 -24.78 -7.00 -12.88
CA CYS A 120 -24.52 -8.15 -13.76
C CYS A 120 -25.80 -8.91 -14.13
N ASN A 121 -26.74 -9.07 -13.20
CA ASN A 121 -28.06 -9.64 -13.47
C ASN A 121 -28.84 -8.81 -14.50
N LEU A 122 -28.91 -7.48 -14.32
CA LEU A 122 -29.60 -6.60 -15.27
C LEU A 122 -28.94 -6.63 -16.66
N LYS A 123 -27.60 -6.64 -16.71
CA LYS A 123 -26.84 -6.79 -17.96
C LYS A 123 -27.10 -8.13 -18.63
N SER A 124 -27.28 -9.20 -17.85
CA SER A 124 -27.66 -10.52 -18.32
C SER A 124 -29.07 -10.53 -18.92
N ALA A 125 -30.05 -9.91 -18.26
CA ALA A 125 -31.41 -9.76 -18.80
C ALA A 125 -31.42 -8.94 -20.09
N ARG A 126 -30.68 -7.82 -20.15
CA ARG A 126 -30.49 -7.03 -21.38
C ARG A 126 -29.89 -7.87 -22.52
N ASN A 127 -28.89 -8.70 -22.23
CA ASN A 127 -28.30 -9.58 -23.23
C ASN A 127 -29.33 -10.53 -23.84
N ILE A 128 -30.18 -11.13 -23.00
CA ILE A 128 -31.27 -12.00 -23.44
C ILE A 128 -32.28 -11.22 -24.31
N TYR A 129 -32.62 -9.98 -23.94
CA TYR A 129 -33.50 -9.12 -24.75
C TYR A 129 -32.93 -8.88 -26.15
N VAL A 130 -31.66 -8.49 -26.26
CA VAL A 130 -31.01 -8.23 -27.55
C VAL A 130 -30.95 -9.50 -28.41
N LEU A 131 -30.63 -10.65 -27.82
CA LEU A 131 -30.61 -11.92 -28.54
C LEU A 131 -32.00 -12.31 -29.08
N LYS A 132 -33.07 -12.04 -28.33
CA LYS A 132 -34.46 -12.27 -28.77
C LYS A 132 -34.85 -11.38 -29.95
N GLU A 133 -34.55 -10.09 -29.88
CA GLU A 133 -34.84 -9.12 -30.96
C GLU A 133 -34.07 -9.46 -32.24
N GLN A 134 -32.85 -10.00 -32.10
CA GLN A 134 -32.03 -10.43 -33.25
C GLN A 134 -32.42 -11.82 -33.77
N GLY A 135 -33.36 -12.52 -33.13
CA GLY A 135 -33.75 -13.89 -33.48
C GLY A 135 -32.65 -14.94 -33.25
N GLU A 136 -31.65 -14.64 -32.42
CA GLU A 136 -30.52 -15.54 -32.16
C GLU A 136 -30.85 -16.53 -31.02
N THR A 137 -30.17 -17.68 -31.02
CA THR A 137 -30.35 -18.69 -29.97
C THR A 137 -29.70 -18.26 -28.67
N ILE A 138 -30.45 -18.31 -27.58
CA ILE A 138 -29.94 -18.02 -26.24
C ILE A 138 -28.93 -19.11 -25.84
N PRO A 139 -27.67 -18.76 -25.51
CA PRO A 139 -26.64 -19.76 -25.23
C PRO A 139 -26.96 -20.56 -23.96
N ASN A 140 -26.58 -21.83 -23.95
CA ASN A 140 -26.71 -22.67 -22.76
C ASN A 140 -25.64 -22.33 -21.71
N PHE A 141 -25.86 -22.70 -20.44
CA PHE A 141 -24.90 -22.42 -19.35
C PHE A 141 -23.48 -22.91 -19.64
N ARG A 142 -23.34 -24.07 -20.31
CA ARG A 142 -22.03 -24.63 -20.69
C ARG A 142 -21.32 -23.77 -21.76
N GLU A 143 -22.07 -23.15 -22.65
CA GLU A 143 -21.54 -22.25 -23.69
C GLU A 143 -21.15 -20.90 -23.07
N ASP A 144 -22.00 -20.36 -22.19
CA ASP A 144 -21.72 -19.13 -21.44
C ASP A 144 -20.49 -19.31 -20.52
N PHE A 145 -20.38 -20.44 -19.82
CA PHE A 145 -19.20 -20.75 -19.01
C PHE A 145 -17.93 -20.95 -19.86
N ARG A 146 -18.02 -21.61 -21.02
CA ARG A 146 -16.90 -21.71 -21.97
C ARG A 146 -16.44 -20.34 -22.46
N SER A 147 -17.35 -19.38 -22.63
CA SER A 147 -16.99 -18.00 -22.99
C SER A 147 -16.21 -17.30 -21.86
N LEU A 148 -16.52 -17.58 -20.59
CA LEU A 148 -15.79 -17.05 -19.43
C LEU A 148 -14.37 -17.63 -19.30
N THR A 149 -14.15 -18.86 -19.77
CA THR A 149 -12.84 -19.52 -19.75
C THR A 149 -11.99 -19.27 -21.01
N ASN A 150 -12.60 -18.78 -22.10
CA ASN A 150 -11.90 -18.57 -23.37
C ASN A 150 -11.86 -17.09 -23.76
N GLU A 151 -13.02 -16.48 -24.03
CA GLU A 151 -13.13 -15.09 -24.50
C GLU A 151 -12.93 -14.05 -23.40
N ARG A 152 -13.39 -14.36 -22.17
CA ARG A 152 -13.33 -13.45 -21.00
C ARG A 152 -12.45 -13.99 -19.89
N PHE A 153 -11.47 -14.82 -20.24
CA PHE A 153 -10.55 -15.43 -19.28
C PHE A 153 -9.87 -14.39 -18.38
N HIS A 154 -9.50 -13.23 -18.93
CA HIS A 154 -8.93 -12.11 -18.17
C HIS A 154 -9.87 -11.59 -17.06
N MET A 155 -11.18 -11.52 -17.28
CA MET A 155 -12.14 -11.09 -16.25
C MET A 155 -12.27 -12.13 -15.12
N THR A 156 -12.35 -13.41 -15.50
CA THR A 156 -12.43 -14.53 -14.55
C THR A 156 -11.19 -14.57 -13.67
N LEU A 157 -10.01 -14.46 -14.28
CA LEU A 157 -8.72 -14.50 -13.60
C LEU A 157 -8.53 -13.30 -12.65
N MET A 158 -8.99 -12.11 -13.04
CA MET A 158 -8.85 -10.89 -12.23
C MET A 158 -9.86 -10.80 -11.07
N THR A 159 -10.93 -11.60 -11.08
CA THR A 159 -11.94 -11.58 -10.00
C THR A 159 -11.34 -11.97 -8.64
N VAL A 160 -10.50 -13.02 -8.60
CA VAL A 160 -9.89 -13.48 -7.34
C VAL A 160 -8.90 -12.46 -6.75
N PRO A 161 -7.93 -11.92 -7.51
CA PRO A 161 -7.07 -10.84 -7.04
C PRO A 161 -7.85 -9.59 -6.61
N LEU A 162 -8.92 -9.22 -7.33
CA LEU A 162 -9.72 -8.04 -6.99
C LEU A 162 -10.41 -8.19 -5.63
N ILE A 163 -10.97 -9.37 -5.34
CA ILE A 163 -11.54 -9.66 -4.01
C ILE A 163 -10.43 -9.57 -2.94
N GLY A 164 -9.25 -10.10 -3.23
CA GLY A 164 -8.09 -9.98 -2.35
C GLY A 164 -7.72 -8.52 -2.07
N VAL A 165 -7.68 -7.67 -3.09
CA VAL A 165 -7.42 -6.22 -2.95
C VAL A 165 -8.51 -5.53 -2.11
N LEU A 166 -9.78 -5.86 -2.33
CA LEU A 166 -10.87 -5.27 -1.56
C LEU A 166 -10.78 -5.64 -0.07
N LEU A 167 -10.55 -6.92 0.24
CA LEU A 167 -10.55 -7.44 1.62
C LEU A 167 -9.26 -7.13 2.38
N PHE A 168 -8.11 -7.24 1.74
CA PHE A 168 -6.81 -7.14 2.43
C PHE A 168 -6.11 -5.78 2.23
N THR A 169 -6.56 -4.96 1.27
CA THR A 169 -5.97 -3.63 1.03
C THR A 169 -6.97 -2.52 1.30
N VAL A 170 -8.15 -2.55 0.67
CA VAL A 170 -9.12 -1.44 0.76
C VAL A 170 -9.81 -1.41 2.12
N LEU A 171 -10.29 -2.55 2.63
CA LEU A 171 -10.98 -2.61 3.92
C LEU A 171 -10.09 -2.14 5.11
N PRO A 172 -8.85 -2.65 5.31
CA PRO A 172 -7.99 -2.18 6.38
C PRO A 172 -7.59 -0.71 6.24
N LEU A 173 -7.46 -0.22 4.99
CA LEU A 173 -7.16 1.18 4.73
C LEU A 173 -8.32 2.10 5.13
N ILE A 174 -9.56 1.76 4.76
CA ILE A 174 -10.74 2.53 5.20
C ILE A 174 -10.88 2.45 6.73
N TYR A 175 -10.67 1.27 7.32
CA TYR A 175 -10.68 1.09 8.77
C TYR A 175 -9.65 2.01 9.47
N MET A 176 -8.40 2.02 9.01
CA MET A 176 -7.36 2.94 9.50
C MET A 176 -7.82 4.40 9.37
N ILE A 177 -8.38 4.80 8.23
CA ILE A 177 -8.89 6.16 8.03
C ILE A 177 -9.98 6.49 9.05
N CYS A 178 -10.95 5.59 9.28
CA CYS A 178 -12.01 5.79 10.27
C CYS A 178 -11.47 6.00 11.68
N LEU A 179 -10.45 5.24 12.10
CA LEU A 179 -9.83 5.42 13.42
C LEU A 179 -9.22 6.81 13.63
N ALA A 180 -8.80 7.50 12.57
CA ALA A 180 -8.33 8.88 12.70
C ALA A 180 -9.41 9.85 13.21
N PHE A 181 -10.69 9.48 13.11
CA PHE A 181 -11.83 10.28 13.54
C PHE A 181 -12.47 9.78 14.85
N THR A 182 -11.85 8.81 15.53
CA THR A 182 -12.32 8.28 16.82
C THR A 182 -11.34 8.58 17.95
N ASN A 183 -11.76 8.39 19.21
CA ASN A 183 -10.87 8.42 20.37
C ASN A 183 -10.24 7.05 20.68
N TYR A 184 -10.00 6.19 19.67
CA TYR A 184 -9.39 4.88 19.90
C TYR A 184 -7.89 5.02 20.27
N ASP A 185 -7.63 5.14 21.56
CA ASP A 185 -6.31 5.30 22.16
C ASP A 185 -6.11 4.33 23.35
N HIS A 186 -4.99 4.47 24.05
CA HIS A 186 -4.66 3.63 25.21
C HIS A 186 -5.67 3.67 26.36
N ASN A 187 -6.52 4.70 26.45
CA ASN A 187 -7.56 4.82 27.48
C ASN A 187 -8.89 4.19 27.03
N HIS A 188 -9.05 3.94 25.73
CA HIS A 188 -10.30 3.45 25.13
C HIS A 188 -10.09 2.12 24.40
N LEU A 189 -9.52 1.14 25.09
CA LEU A 189 -9.23 -0.19 24.54
C LEU A 189 -10.44 -1.13 24.64
N PRO A 190 -11.08 -1.54 23.52
CA PRO A 190 -12.17 -2.50 23.54
C PRO A 190 -11.70 -3.91 23.92
N PRO A 191 -12.57 -4.78 24.46
CA PRO A 191 -13.99 -4.54 24.80
C PRO A 191 -14.20 -3.84 26.15
N LYS A 192 -13.14 -3.61 26.92
CA LYS A 192 -13.22 -3.02 28.27
C LYS A 192 -13.75 -1.59 28.23
N SER A 193 -13.29 -0.81 27.27
CA SER A 193 -13.73 0.57 27.04
C SER A 193 -14.16 0.74 25.59
N LEU A 194 -15.26 1.45 25.38
CA LEU A 194 -15.72 1.82 24.04
C LEU A 194 -14.97 3.06 23.55
N PHE A 195 -14.92 3.23 22.24
CA PHE A 195 -14.48 4.46 21.59
C PHE A 195 -15.61 5.02 20.73
N ASP A 196 -15.65 6.34 20.60
CA ASP A 196 -16.66 7.14 19.92
C ASP A 196 -16.05 7.96 18.78
N TRP A 197 -16.93 8.45 17.90
CA TRP A 197 -16.57 9.42 16.88
C TRP A 197 -16.33 10.80 17.50
N ILE A 198 -15.15 11.36 17.28
CA ILE A 198 -14.75 12.69 17.77
C ILE A 198 -14.46 13.68 16.62
N GLY A 199 -14.69 13.27 15.37
CA GLY A 199 -14.49 14.12 14.20
C GLY A 199 -13.02 14.45 13.96
N LEU A 200 -12.69 15.74 13.79
CA LEU A 200 -11.34 16.19 13.38
C LEU A 200 -10.39 16.49 14.54
N VAL A 201 -10.75 16.14 15.78
CA VAL A 201 -9.97 16.48 16.99
C VAL A 201 -8.53 15.95 16.90
N ASN A 202 -8.32 14.71 16.44
CA ASN A 202 -6.97 14.14 16.33
C ASN A 202 -6.10 14.85 15.29
N PHE A 203 -6.69 15.38 14.21
CA PHE A 203 -5.93 16.14 13.23
C PHE A 203 -5.40 17.44 13.84
N GLY A 204 -6.21 18.12 14.64
CA GLY A 204 -5.79 19.30 15.39
C GLY A 204 -4.73 18.98 16.44
N SER A 205 -4.80 17.83 17.11
CA SER A 205 -3.86 17.49 18.18
C SER A 205 -2.43 17.28 17.68
N ILE A 206 -2.23 16.75 16.46
CA ILE A 206 -0.90 16.57 15.86
C ILE A 206 -0.14 17.90 15.70
N PHE A 207 -0.84 19.00 15.43
CA PHE A 207 -0.23 20.31 15.21
C PHE A 207 -0.12 21.15 16.48
N ASN A 208 -0.44 20.59 17.66
CA ASN A 208 -0.41 21.30 18.93
C ASN A 208 0.49 20.62 19.99
N GLY A 209 0.98 21.42 20.93
CA GLY A 209 1.71 20.96 22.12
C GLY A 209 2.89 20.03 21.83
N ARG A 210 2.99 18.94 22.60
CA ARG A 210 4.09 17.95 22.51
C ARG A 210 4.03 17.09 21.23
N MET A 211 2.86 16.96 20.62
CA MET A 211 2.74 16.26 19.35
C MET A 211 3.37 17.07 18.22
N ALA A 212 3.15 18.39 18.20
CA ALA A 212 3.78 19.28 17.21
C ALA A 212 5.31 19.25 17.31
N SER A 213 5.84 19.27 18.54
CA SER A 213 7.30 19.19 18.79
C SER A 213 7.92 17.86 18.35
N THR A 214 7.10 16.84 18.10
CA THR A 214 7.51 15.54 17.54
C THR A 214 7.29 15.50 16.04
N PHE A 215 6.10 15.89 15.59
CA PHE A 215 5.64 15.77 14.21
C PHE A 215 6.53 16.55 13.23
N PHE A 216 6.79 17.84 13.47
CA PHE A 216 7.55 18.65 12.52
C PHE A 216 9.00 18.18 12.37
N PRO A 217 9.74 17.85 13.46
CA PRO A 217 11.08 17.28 13.35
C PRO A 217 11.11 15.90 12.66
N VAL A 218 10.16 15.01 12.98
CA VAL A 218 10.07 13.67 12.38
C VAL A 218 9.70 13.76 10.90
N LEU A 219 8.74 14.62 10.53
CA LEU A 219 8.40 14.89 9.12
C LEU A 219 9.61 15.45 8.36
N SER A 220 10.30 16.45 8.94
CA SER A 220 11.47 17.06 8.32
C SER A 220 12.58 16.04 8.12
N TRP A 221 12.87 15.24 9.14
CA TRP A 221 13.84 14.15 9.03
C TRP A 221 13.40 13.10 8.01
N THR A 222 12.11 12.76 7.94
CA THR A 222 11.59 11.79 6.95
C THR A 222 11.86 12.25 5.52
N LEU A 223 11.64 13.54 5.23
CA LEU A 223 11.89 14.11 3.91
C LEU A 223 13.39 14.22 3.62
N ILE A 224 14.20 14.69 4.58
CA ILE A 224 15.66 14.75 4.47
C ILE A 224 16.21 13.35 4.19
N TRP A 225 15.83 12.38 5.00
CA TRP A 225 16.15 10.97 4.84
C TRP A 225 15.80 10.46 3.44
N ALA A 226 14.56 10.68 2.98
CA ALA A 226 14.12 10.20 1.68
C ALA A 226 14.95 10.79 0.53
N VAL A 227 15.30 12.08 0.60
CA VAL A 227 16.19 12.73 -0.36
C VAL A 227 17.58 12.12 -0.31
N PHE A 228 18.23 12.09 0.86
CA PHE A 228 19.60 11.60 0.98
C PHE A 228 19.70 10.13 0.58
N ALA A 229 18.85 9.26 1.13
CA ALA A 229 18.81 7.84 0.80
C ALA A 229 18.65 7.60 -0.71
N THR A 230 17.79 8.36 -1.39
CA THR A 230 17.58 8.22 -2.83
C THR A 230 18.76 8.75 -3.63
N VAL A 231 19.21 9.97 -3.33
CA VAL A 231 20.28 10.64 -4.08
C VAL A 231 21.61 9.91 -3.91
N THR A 232 21.96 9.47 -2.69
CA THR A 232 23.23 8.75 -2.46
C THR A 232 23.21 7.40 -3.15
N ASN A 233 22.11 6.63 -3.05
CA ASN A 233 22.01 5.32 -3.69
C ASN A 233 22.06 5.45 -5.22
N PHE A 234 21.33 6.43 -5.77
CA PHE A 234 21.36 6.74 -7.18
C PHE A 234 22.76 7.12 -7.67
N PHE A 235 23.38 8.11 -7.02
CA PHE A 235 24.67 8.64 -7.42
C PHE A 235 25.76 7.57 -7.34
N PHE A 236 25.94 6.94 -6.18
CA PHE A 236 27.00 5.94 -6.00
C PHE A 236 26.70 4.64 -6.74
N GLY A 237 25.43 4.29 -6.96
CA GLY A 237 25.03 3.18 -7.82
C GLY A 237 25.43 3.40 -9.27
N ILE A 238 25.23 4.60 -9.82
CA ILE A 238 25.71 4.94 -11.17
C ILE A 238 27.23 4.94 -11.23
N VAL A 239 27.91 5.56 -10.26
CA VAL A 239 29.38 5.59 -10.21
C VAL A 239 29.92 4.15 -10.24
N LEU A 240 29.36 3.27 -9.42
CA LEU A 240 29.78 1.88 -9.36
C LEU A 240 29.48 1.12 -10.66
N ALA A 241 28.31 1.35 -11.27
CA ALA A 241 27.97 0.77 -12.56
C ALA A 241 28.95 1.21 -13.66
N LEU A 242 29.33 2.48 -13.72
CA LEU A 242 30.31 2.98 -14.68
C LEU A 242 31.68 2.34 -14.46
N LEU A 243 32.14 2.23 -13.21
CA LEU A 243 33.41 1.59 -12.87
C LEU A 243 33.45 0.13 -13.31
N ILE A 244 32.40 -0.65 -13.01
CA ILE A 244 32.32 -2.07 -13.37
C ILE A 244 32.26 -2.27 -14.90
N ASN A 245 31.57 -1.37 -15.62
CA ASN A 245 31.40 -1.47 -17.06
C ASN A 245 32.56 -0.85 -17.87
N THR A 246 33.51 -0.16 -17.23
CA THR A 246 34.64 0.49 -17.91
C THR A 246 35.45 -0.49 -18.77
N LYS A 247 35.87 -0.04 -19.96
CA LYS A 247 36.77 -0.79 -20.87
C LYS A 247 38.12 -1.02 -20.15
N GLY A 248 38.59 -2.27 -20.10
CA GLY A 248 39.88 -2.64 -19.49
C GLY A 248 39.85 -3.13 -18.03
N LEU A 249 38.70 -3.08 -17.33
CA LEU A 249 38.60 -3.65 -15.98
C LEU A 249 38.75 -5.18 -16.03
N LYS A 250 39.76 -5.71 -15.36
CA LYS A 250 39.96 -7.15 -15.18
C LYS A 250 39.03 -7.68 -14.08
N PHE A 251 38.61 -8.95 -14.19
CA PHE A 251 37.75 -9.63 -13.22
C PHE A 251 36.39 -8.95 -12.97
N LYS A 252 35.75 -8.37 -13.99
CA LYS A 252 34.44 -7.71 -13.87
C LYS A 252 33.39 -8.53 -13.11
N LYS A 253 33.33 -9.84 -13.38
CA LYS A 253 32.41 -10.78 -12.71
C LYS A 253 32.65 -10.82 -11.20
N PHE A 254 33.90 -10.87 -10.76
CA PHE A 254 34.27 -10.88 -9.34
C PHE A 254 33.79 -9.60 -8.65
N TRP A 255 34.14 -8.43 -9.18
CA TRP A 255 33.71 -7.15 -8.60
C TRP A 255 32.20 -7.03 -8.52
N ARG A 256 31.48 -7.43 -9.58
CA ARG A 256 30.02 -7.44 -9.57
C ARG A 256 29.47 -8.36 -8.47
N ILE A 257 30.03 -9.55 -8.30
CA ILE A 257 29.60 -10.49 -7.24
C ILE A 257 29.85 -9.90 -5.84
N VAL A 258 31.01 -9.27 -5.60
CA VAL A 258 31.35 -8.65 -4.31
C VAL A 258 30.31 -7.62 -3.89
N PHE A 259 29.86 -6.75 -4.81
CA PHE A 259 28.85 -5.75 -4.48
C PHE A 259 27.43 -6.33 -4.42
N VAL A 260 27.11 -7.32 -5.27
CA VAL A 260 25.79 -7.97 -5.28
C VAL A 260 25.58 -8.88 -4.06
N VAL A 261 26.64 -9.34 -3.40
CA VAL A 261 26.49 -10.20 -2.22
C VAL A 261 25.69 -9.52 -1.10
N THR A 262 25.74 -8.20 -1.00
CA THR A 262 25.02 -7.45 0.04
C THR A 262 23.51 -7.51 -0.15
N ILE A 263 23.02 -7.76 -1.37
CA ILE A 263 21.60 -7.95 -1.68
C ILE A 263 21.20 -9.43 -1.70
N ALA A 264 22.18 -10.34 -1.80
CA ALA A 264 21.94 -11.78 -1.70
C ALA A 264 21.66 -12.21 -0.25
N VAL A 265 22.25 -11.52 0.73
CA VAL A 265 21.94 -11.70 2.15
C VAL A 265 20.63 -10.98 2.49
N PRO A 266 19.68 -11.64 3.20
CA PRO A 266 18.45 -10.99 3.64
C PRO A 266 18.74 -9.69 4.40
N GLN A 267 18.08 -8.60 3.98
CA GLN A 267 18.33 -7.25 4.50
C GLN A 267 18.21 -7.16 6.02
N PHE A 268 17.28 -7.89 6.63
CA PHE A 268 17.10 -7.83 8.08
C PHE A 268 18.32 -8.36 8.85
N ILE A 269 18.98 -9.43 8.36
CA ILE A 269 20.20 -9.99 8.98
C ILE A 269 21.31 -8.96 8.90
N SER A 270 21.52 -8.43 7.69
CA SER A 270 22.49 -7.38 7.38
C SER A 270 22.35 -6.16 8.32
N LEU A 271 21.13 -5.68 8.54
CA LEU A 271 20.86 -4.52 9.41
C LEU A 271 21.09 -4.84 10.90
N LEU A 272 20.70 -6.03 11.37
CA LEU A 272 20.92 -6.44 12.76
C LEU A 272 22.41 -6.63 13.06
N ILE A 273 23.19 -7.17 12.12
CA ILE A 273 24.65 -7.25 12.25
C ILE A 273 25.24 -5.85 12.31
N MET A 274 24.82 -4.93 11.44
CA MET A 274 25.29 -3.54 11.46
C MET A 274 24.95 -2.84 12.79
N ARG A 275 23.78 -3.11 13.38
CA ARG A 275 23.42 -2.58 14.70
C ARG A 275 24.39 -3.03 15.78
N THR A 276 24.75 -4.31 15.80
CA THR A 276 25.73 -4.86 16.76
C THR A 276 27.14 -4.32 16.48
N LEU A 277 27.51 -4.21 15.21
CA LEU A 277 28.80 -3.68 14.78
C LEU A 277 29.02 -2.23 15.23
N LEU A 278 28.00 -1.39 15.04
CA LEU A 278 27.99 0.05 15.31
C LEU A 278 27.59 0.40 16.74
N ASN A 279 27.35 -0.58 17.61
CA ASN A 279 27.13 -0.30 19.02
C ASN A 279 28.38 0.32 19.65
N ASP A 280 28.22 1.12 20.72
CA ASP A 280 29.32 1.73 21.46
C ASP A 280 30.34 0.67 21.93
N SER A 281 29.84 -0.46 22.47
CA SER A 281 30.65 -1.63 22.85
C SER A 281 30.85 -2.63 21.70
N GLY A 282 30.58 -2.21 20.47
CA GLY A 282 30.61 -3.04 19.29
C GLY A 282 32.02 -3.36 18.80
N PRO A 283 32.15 -4.38 17.92
CA PRO A 283 33.42 -4.75 17.32
C PRO A 283 34.11 -3.61 16.55
N LEU A 284 33.35 -2.68 15.92
CA LEU A 284 33.96 -1.59 15.16
C LEU A 284 34.73 -0.64 16.07
N ASN A 285 34.12 -0.17 17.15
CA ASN A 285 34.79 0.67 18.14
C ASN A 285 35.97 -0.06 18.78
N SER A 286 35.79 -1.34 19.14
CA SER A 286 36.86 -2.17 19.72
C SER A 286 38.07 -2.28 18.77
N PHE A 287 37.82 -2.48 17.47
CA PHE A 287 38.86 -2.56 16.45
C PHE A 287 39.57 -1.22 16.22
N LEU A 288 38.82 -0.12 16.14
CA LEU A 288 39.39 1.24 16.00
C LEU A 288 40.26 1.62 17.22
N MET A 289 39.84 1.24 18.43
CA MET A 289 40.61 1.43 19.65
C MET A 289 41.88 0.56 19.66
N GLN A 290 41.79 -0.70 19.22
CA GLN A 290 42.95 -1.60 19.13
C GLN A 290 44.00 -1.11 18.13
N LEU A 291 43.57 -0.49 17.02
CA LEU A 291 44.46 0.15 16.05
C LEU A 291 45.06 1.48 16.54
N GLY A 292 44.64 1.99 17.71
CA GLY A 292 45.06 3.29 18.22
C GLY A 292 44.52 4.48 17.44
N LEU A 293 43.47 4.28 16.61
CA LEU A 293 42.86 5.36 15.82
C LEU A 293 41.92 6.24 16.65
N ILE A 294 41.35 5.69 17.72
CA ILE A 294 40.48 6.41 18.67
C ILE A 294 40.84 6.01 20.10
N GLN A 295 40.65 6.94 21.04
CA GLN A 295 40.87 6.69 22.47
C GLN A 295 39.58 6.28 23.21
N ASN A 296 38.43 6.75 22.73
CA ASN A 296 37.10 6.47 23.30
C ASN A 296 36.16 5.96 22.19
N PRO A 297 35.16 5.14 22.51
CA PRO A 297 34.17 4.68 21.54
C PRO A 297 33.46 5.85 20.85
N LEU A 298 33.30 5.75 19.53
CA LEU A 298 32.50 6.71 18.76
C LEU A 298 31.01 6.39 18.93
N PRO A 299 30.14 7.40 19.19
CA PRO A 299 28.73 7.18 19.52
C PRO A 299 27.86 7.00 18.26
N PHE A 300 28.21 6.03 17.40
CA PHE A 300 27.62 5.85 16.06
C PHE A 300 26.08 5.79 16.09
N LEU A 301 25.49 5.15 17.10
CA LEU A 301 24.04 5.03 17.26
C LEU A 301 23.51 5.74 18.51
N ALA A 302 24.41 6.18 19.41
CA ALA A 302 24.05 6.79 20.69
C ALA A 302 23.84 8.31 20.60
N ASP A 303 24.55 9.00 19.71
CA ASP A 303 24.35 10.42 19.46
C ASP A 303 23.33 10.65 18.32
N PRO A 304 22.38 11.61 18.44
CA PRO A 304 21.34 11.85 17.43
C PRO A 304 21.87 12.15 16.02
N VAL A 305 22.97 12.91 15.90
CA VAL A 305 23.52 13.32 14.61
C VAL A 305 24.33 12.17 14.02
N TRP A 306 25.14 11.50 14.84
CA TRP A 306 25.88 10.31 14.42
C TRP A 306 24.93 9.19 13.98
N ALA A 307 23.84 8.96 14.72
CA ALA A 307 22.85 7.95 14.36
C ALA A 307 22.24 8.23 12.98
N LYS A 308 21.85 9.48 12.70
CA LYS A 308 21.33 9.90 11.38
C LYS A 308 22.34 9.63 10.26
N PHE A 309 23.61 9.95 10.48
CA PHE A 309 24.67 9.69 9.50
C PHE A 309 24.93 8.19 9.30
N SER A 310 25.05 7.44 10.39
CA SER A 310 25.25 5.98 10.38
C SER A 310 24.14 5.27 9.60
N VAL A 311 22.89 5.68 9.80
CA VAL A 311 21.73 5.11 9.09
C VAL A 311 21.83 5.38 7.58
N ILE A 312 22.24 6.59 7.15
CA ILE A 312 22.44 6.89 5.72
C ILE A 312 23.56 6.01 5.13
N VAL A 313 24.68 5.87 5.84
CA VAL A 313 25.83 5.05 5.40
C VAL A 313 25.45 3.57 5.28
N VAL A 314 24.72 3.03 6.26
CA VAL A 314 24.25 1.64 6.19
C VAL A 314 23.25 1.45 5.05
N ASN A 315 22.37 2.44 4.81
CA ASN A 315 21.44 2.41 3.68
C ASN A 315 22.16 2.47 2.32
N MET A 316 23.26 3.23 2.23
CA MET A 316 24.13 3.20 1.05
C MET A 316 24.66 1.79 0.78
N TRP A 317 25.14 1.11 1.82
CA TRP A 317 25.71 -0.24 1.67
C TRP A 317 24.68 -1.28 1.18
N VAL A 318 23.43 -1.23 1.64
CA VAL A 318 22.38 -2.15 1.15
C VAL A 318 21.69 -1.67 -0.14
N GLY A 319 21.68 -0.37 -0.41
CA GLY A 319 20.92 0.22 -1.50
C GLY A 319 21.69 0.41 -2.80
N ILE A 320 22.97 0.82 -2.73
CA ILE A 320 23.83 1.07 -3.91
C ILE A 320 23.83 -0.11 -4.89
N PRO A 321 23.90 -1.38 -4.45
CA PRO A 321 24.01 -2.50 -5.39
C PRO A 321 22.75 -2.73 -6.22
N PHE A 322 21.56 -2.40 -5.70
CA PHE A 322 20.32 -2.42 -6.50
C PHE A 322 20.38 -1.40 -7.63
N THR A 323 20.71 -0.15 -7.31
CA THR A 323 20.85 0.91 -8.32
C THR A 323 21.95 0.57 -9.32
N MET A 324 23.09 0.03 -8.87
CA MET A 324 24.18 -0.38 -9.73
C MET A 324 23.77 -1.44 -10.75
N LEU A 325 22.95 -2.42 -10.35
CA LEU A 325 22.45 -3.46 -11.25
C LEU A 325 21.52 -2.89 -12.33
N ILE A 326 20.60 -2.01 -11.93
CA ILE A 326 19.69 -1.34 -12.85
C ILE A 326 20.47 -0.46 -13.84
N ALA A 327 21.36 0.40 -13.32
CA ALA A 327 22.20 1.28 -14.12
C ALA A 327 23.11 0.51 -15.08
N THR A 328 23.67 -0.63 -14.65
CA THR A 328 24.45 -1.53 -15.52
C THR A 328 23.61 -2.04 -16.68
N GLY A 329 22.37 -2.49 -16.42
CA GLY A 329 21.44 -2.92 -17.46
C GLY A 329 21.14 -1.82 -18.48
N ILE A 330 20.97 -0.59 -18.02
CA ILE A 330 20.72 0.57 -18.90
C ILE A 330 21.96 0.88 -19.73
N ILE A 331 23.14 0.95 -19.11
CA ILE A 331 24.40 1.28 -19.79
C ILE A 331 24.71 0.27 -20.89
N MET A 332 24.44 -1.02 -20.68
CA MET A 332 24.68 -2.07 -21.68
C MET A 332 23.73 -2.01 -22.88
N ASN A 333 22.57 -1.34 -22.76
CA ASN A 333 21.60 -1.20 -23.85
C ASN A 333 21.69 0.15 -24.58
N LEU A 334 22.62 1.02 -24.20
CA LEU A 334 22.85 2.30 -24.88
C LEU A 334 23.46 2.07 -26.26
N PRO A 335 22.94 2.71 -27.33
CA PRO A 335 23.52 2.59 -28.68
C PRO A 335 24.98 3.02 -28.69
N SER A 336 25.88 2.11 -29.06
CA SER A 336 27.33 2.39 -29.10
C SER A 336 27.69 3.44 -30.15
N GLU A 337 26.91 3.53 -31.23
CA GLU A 337 27.10 4.48 -32.34
C GLU A 337 27.15 5.95 -31.86
N GLN A 338 26.30 6.33 -30.90
CA GLN A 338 26.29 7.71 -30.36
C GLN A 338 27.57 8.01 -29.56
N ILE A 339 28.10 7.01 -28.87
CA ILE A 339 29.34 7.14 -28.09
C ILE A 339 30.54 7.17 -29.03
N GLU A 340 30.57 6.32 -30.05
CA GLU A 340 31.63 6.26 -31.06
C GLU A 340 31.70 7.54 -31.90
N ALA A 341 30.54 8.08 -32.32
CA ALA A 341 30.47 9.37 -33.01
C ALA A 341 31.03 10.51 -32.15
N ALA A 342 30.69 10.55 -30.87
CA ALA A 342 31.22 11.56 -29.95
C ALA A 342 32.73 11.39 -29.70
N GLU A 343 33.24 10.15 -29.66
CA GLU A 343 34.69 9.88 -29.58
C GLU A 343 35.43 10.37 -30.85
N ILE A 344 34.83 10.21 -32.04
CA ILE A 344 35.35 10.74 -33.31
C ILE A 344 35.39 12.28 -33.31
N ASP A 345 34.36 12.93 -32.75
CA ASP A 345 34.29 14.38 -32.57
C ASP A 345 35.24 14.92 -31.47
N GLY A 346 36.03 14.07 -30.84
CA GLY A 346 37.02 14.44 -29.84
C GLY A 346 36.45 14.67 -28.44
N ALA A 347 35.22 14.23 -28.16
CA ALA A 347 34.63 14.33 -26.83
C ALA A 347 35.37 13.43 -25.84
N ASN A 348 35.74 14.00 -24.68
CA ASN A 348 36.32 13.22 -23.60
C ASN A 348 35.25 12.43 -22.83
N LYS A 349 35.69 11.45 -22.02
CA LYS A 349 34.78 10.55 -21.27
C LYS A 349 33.80 11.28 -20.35
N PHE A 350 34.19 12.41 -19.76
CA PHE A 350 33.31 13.18 -18.89
C PHE A 350 32.25 13.94 -19.70
N GLN A 351 32.61 14.47 -20.87
CA GLN A 351 31.67 15.10 -21.81
C GLN A 351 30.64 14.08 -22.32
N ILE A 352 31.10 12.89 -22.70
CA ILE A 352 30.23 11.77 -23.11
C ILE A 352 29.29 11.38 -21.95
N PHE A 353 29.83 11.22 -20.74
CA PHE A 353 29.01 10.89 -19.57
C PHE A 353 27.95 11.97 -19.30
N LYS A 354 28.35 13.24 -19.18
CA LYS A 354 27.44 14.34 -18.82
C LYS A 354 26.38 14.61 -19.89
N SER A 355 26.73 14.48 -21.17
CA SER A 355 25.89 14.94 -22.28
C SER A 355 25.12 13.83 -22.98
N ILE A 356 25.60 12.58 -22.92
CA ILE A 356 24.98 11.44 -23.60
C ILE A 356 24.51 10.41 -22.58
N THR A 357 25.43 9.85 -21.78
CA THR A 357 25.11 8.70 -20.91
C THR A 357 24.19 9.06 -19.75
N PHE A 358 24.50 10.10 -18.98
CA PHE A 358 23.77 10.49 -17.78
C PHE A 358 22.33 10.94 -18.08
N PRO A 359 22.05 11.78 -19.10
CA PRO A 359 20.68 12.15 -19.45
C PRO A 359 19.82 10.94 -19.81
N GLN A 360 20.36 9.98 -20.57
CA GLN A 360 19.65 8.76 -20.95
C GLN A 360 19.42 7.84 -19.73
N ILE A 361 20.42 7.68 -18.87
CA ILE A 361 20.27 6.96 -17.59
C ILE A 361 19.16 7.59 -16.76
N LEU A 362 19.17 8.92 -16.60
CA LEU A 362 18.18 9.63 -15.80
C LEU A 362 16.78 9.43 -16.37
N LEU A 363 16.62 9.54 -17.69
CA LEU A 363 15.33 9.35 -18.36
C LEU A 363 14.74 7.96 -18.11
N VAL A 364 15.56 6.91 -18.25
CA VAL A 364 15.12 5.53 -18.04
C VAL A 364 14.92 5.21 -16.56
N MET A 365 15.75 5.77 -15.66
CA MET A 365 15.64 5.52 -14.23
C MET A 365 14.60 6.38 -13.52
N THR A 366 14.07 7.46 -14.12
CA THR A 366 13.19 8.38 -13.39
C THR A 366 11.98 7.68 -12.75
N PRO A 367 11.24 6.77 -13.41
CA PRO A 367 10.15 6.05 -12.76
C PRO A 367 10.61 5.25 -11.53
N SER A 368 11.79 4.60 -11.61
CA SER A 368 12.38 3.87 -10.49
C SER A 368 12.85 4.80 -9.37
N LEU A 369 13.38 5.98 -9.70
CA LEU A 369 13.78 6.99 -8.73
C LEU A 369 12.60 7.54 -7.93
N ILE A 370 11.47 7.80 -8.59
CA ILE A 370 10.23 8.22 -7.93
C ILE A 370 9.78 7.14 -6.96
N GLN A 371 9.79 5.88 -7.40
CA GLN A 371 9.41 4.76 -6.54
C GLN A 371 10.39 4.54 -5.38
N GLN A 372 11.70 4.69 -5.60
CA GLN A 372 12.70 4.64 -4.54
C GLN A 372 12.52 5.75 -3.52
N PHE A 373 12.22 6.98 -3.95
CA PHE A 373 11.95 8.09 -3.04
C PHE A 373 10.72 7.84 -2.17
N ILE A 374 9.60 7.42 -2.77
CA ILE A 374 8.37 7.07 -2.04
C ILE A 374 8.62 5.87 -1.10
N GLY A 375 9.40 4.89 -1.55
CA GLY A 375 9.84 3.77 -0.74
C GLY A 375 10.68 4.23 0.47
N ASN A 376 11.55 5.23 0.29
CA ASN A 376 12.39 5.76 1.36
C ASN A 376 11.61 6.56 2.41
N ILE A 377 10.52 7.25 2.06
CA ILE A 377 9.58 7.84 3.03
C ILE A 377 9.01 6.76 3.96
N ASN A 378 8.76 5.57 3.42
CA ASN A 378 8.15 4.43 4.12
C ASN A 378 9.19 3.37 4.55
N ASN A 379 10.48 3.72 4.64
CA ASN A 379 11.55 2.74 4.89
C ASN A 379 11.65 2.36 6.37
N PHE A 380 10.66 1.60 6.81
CA PHE A 380 10.54 1.09 8.17
C PHE A 380 11.75 0.22 8.56
N ASN A 381 12.13 -0.71 7.68
CA ASN A 381 13.11 -1.75 7.99
C ASN A 381 14.48 -1.21 8.38
N VAL A 382 15.03 -0.27 7.59
CA VAL A 382 16.37 0.27 7.85
C VAL A 382 16.42 0.96 9.22
N ILE A 383 15.43 1.79 9.53
CA ILE A 383 15.40 2.55 10.77
C ILE A 383 15.13 1.64 11.96
N TYR A 384 14.07 0.84 11.90
CA TYR A 384 13.63 0.02 13.00
C TYR A 384 14.66 -1.04 13.39
N LEU A 385 15.26 -1.73 12.42
CA LEU A 385 16.22 -2.79 12.70
C LEU A 385 17.60 -2.26 13.11
N LEU A 386 18.02 -1.11 12.58
CA LEU A 386 19.33 -0.54 12.89
C LEU A 386 19.35 0.24 14.20
N THR A 387 18.34 1.07 14.45
CA THR A 387 18.31 2.01 15.59
C THR A 387 17.07 1.87 16.47
N GLY A 388 16.02 1.19 16.00
CA GLY A 388 14.71 1.23 16.64
C GLY A 388 14.11 2.64 16.72
N GLY A 389 14.58 3.57 15.88
CA GLY A 389 14.22 4.99 15.93
C GLY A 389 15.03 5.83 16.93
N GLY A 390 15.95 5.22 17.66
CA GLY A 390 16.78 5.91 18.66
C GLY A 390 17.85 6.85 18.06
N PRO A 391 18.59 7.58 18.91
CA PRO A 391 18.47 7.62 20.38
C PRO A 391 17.18 8.32 20.85
N VAL A 392 16.75 8.01 22.08
CA VAL A 392 15.54 8.57 22.69
C VAL A 392 15.65 10.09 22.77
N ASN A 393 14.57 10.79 22.43
CA ASN A 393 14.48 12.23 22.54
C ASN A 393 13.38 12.59 23.54
N SER A 394 13.74 13.18 24.68
CA SER A 394 12.79 13.52 25.75
C SER A 394 11.72 14.53 25.33
N ASN A 395 12.01 15.36 24.32
CA ASN A 395 11.06 16.34 23.78
C ASN A 395 10.03 15.71 22.85
N PHE A 396 10.26 14.47 22.41
CA PHE A 396 9.37 13.75 21.53
C PHE A 396 8.36 12.92 22.32
N TYR A 397 7.20 12.68 21.73
CA TYR A 397 6.18 11.77 22.23
C TYR A 397 6.33 10.44 21.50
N GLN A 398 6.79 9.41 22.22
CA GLN A 398 6.89 8.04 21.69
C GLN A 398 7.71 7.92 20.39
N ALA A 399 8.68 8.82 20.20
CA ALA A 399 9.63 8.80 19.09
C ALA A 399 11.06 9.06 19.58
N GLY A 400 12.04 8.65 18.79
CA GLY A 400 13.44 9.00 18.95
C GLY A 400 13.96 9.82 17.77
N SER A 401 15.26 10.07 17.77
CA SER A 401 15.87 11.07 16.89
C SER A 401 15.99 10.65 15.42
N THR A 402 15.95 9.35 15.13
CA THR A 402 16.05 8.82 13.76
C THR A 402 14.72 8.29 13.22
N ASP A 403 13.65 8.34 14.02
CA ASP A 403 12.33 7.88 13.59
C ASP A 403 11.87 8.62 12.33
N LEU A 404 11.35 7.84 11.38
CA LEU A 404 10.54 8.34 10.28
C LEU A 404 9.08 8.37 10.73
N LEU A 405 8.22 9.05 9.98
CA LEU A 405 6.79 9.04 10.25
C LEU A 405 6.24 7.60 10.33
N VAL A 406 6.73 6.68 9.48
CA VAL A 406 6.29 5.27 9.49
C VAL A 406 6.75 4.49 10.73
N THR A 407 7.95 4.75 11.26
CA THR A 407 8.43 4.08 12.48
C THR A 407 7.81 4.69 13.73
N TRP A 408 7.53 5.99 13.71
CA TRP A 408 6.76 6.64 14.77
C TRP A 408 5.31 6.15 14.79
N LEU A 409 4.64 6.03 13.63
CA LEU A 409 3.32 5.42 13.50
C LEU A 409 3.30 4.03 14.15
N TYR A 410 4.28 3.18 13.84
CA TYR A 410 4.41 1.86 14.44
C TYR A 410 4.53 1.91 15.97
N LYS A 411 5.33 2.84 16.53
CA LYS A 411 5.45 3.01 17.99
C LYS A 411 4.16 3.49 18.63
N LEU A 412 3.43 4.39 17.98
CA LEU A 412 2.12 4.84 18.44
C LEU A 412 1.15 3.65 18.50
N THR A 413 1.16 2.76 17.51
CA THR A 413 0.30 1.57 17.49
C THR A 413 0.72 0.51 18.51
N VAL A 414 1.99 0.11 18.52
CA VAL A 414 2.45 -1.09 19.24
C VAL A 414 2.92 -0.79 20.66
N THR A 415 3.52 0.38 20.90
CA THR A 415 4.06 0.75 22.22
C THR A 415 3.09 1.64 22.99
N ALA A 416 2.53 2.66 22.31
CA ALA A 416 1.64 3.63 22.96
C ALA A 416 0.18 3.19 22.96
N ALA A 417 -0.23 2.29 22.06
CA ALA A 417 -1.63 1.93 21.80
C ALA A 417 -2.53 3.13 21.40
N ASP A 418 -1.94 4.16 20.80
CA ASP A 418 -2.62 5.34 20.26
C ASP A 418 -2.99 5.14 18.78
N TYR A 419 -3.98 4.28 18.53
CA TYR A 419 -4.39 3.92 17.16
C TYR A 419 -4.95 5.11 16.39
N ASN A 420 -5.70 5.99 17.06
CA ASN A 420 -6.23 7.23 16.49
C ASN A 420 -5.13 8.16 15.95
N LEU A 421 -4.09 8.43 16.75
CA LEU A 421 -2.96 9.27 16.36
C LEU A 421 -2.13 8.60 15.27
N ALA A 422 -1.87 7.29 15.41
CA ALA A 422 -1.18 6.50 14.38
C ALA A 422 -1.90 6.59 13.03
N SER A 423 -3.24 6.51 13.02
CA SER A 423 -4.05 6.66 11.82
C SER A 423 -3.95 8.05 11.19
N VAL A 424 -3.92 9.13 11.97
CA VAL A 424 -3.67 10.49 11.43
C VAL A 424 -2.30 10.55 10.76
N ILE A 425 -1.26 10.03 11.41
CA ILE A 425 0.09 9.95 10.82
C ILE A 425 0.07 9.12 9.54
N GLY A 426 -0.66 8.00 9.50
CA GLY A 426 -0.83 7.17 8.31
C GLY A 426 -1.47 7.93 7.13
N ILE A 427 -2.50 8.73 7.40
CA ILE A 427 -3.12 9.61 6.40
C ILE A 427 -2.11 10.65 5.90
N ILE A 428 -1.32 11.28 6.80
CA ILE A 428 -0.31 12.27 6.40
C ILE A 428 0.77 11.63 5.53
N ILE A 429 1.28 10.45 5.89
CA ILE A 429 2.24 9.69 5.08
C ILE A 429 1.67 9.42 3.68
N PHE A 430 0.42 8.96 3.61
CA PHE A 430 -0.28 8.72 2.35
C PHE A 430 -0.40 10.00 1.53
N SER A 431 -0.87 11.10 2.12
CA SER A 431 -1.04 12.39 1.45
C SER A 431 0.28 12.94 0.93
N VAL A 432 1.34 12.93 1.73
CA VAL A 432 2.69 13.39 1.31
C VAL A 432 3.21 12.52 0.16
N SER A 433 3.08 11.20 0.26
CA SER A 433 3.51 10.26 -0.78
C SER A 433 2.72 10.45 -2.08
N ALA A 434 1.40 10.63 -1.98
CA ALA A 434 0.52 10.83 -3.12
C ALA A 434 0.76 12.16 -3.83
N ILE A 435 0.91 13.26 -3.07
CA ILE A 435 1.23 14.59 -3.61
C ILE A 435 2.57 14.55 -4.33
N PHE A 436 3.61 13.99 -3.70
CA PHE A 436 4.92 13.88 -4.33
C PHE A 436 4.86 13.01 -5.59
N SER A 437 4.21 11.85 -5.53
CA SER A 437 4.02 10.96 -6.67
C SER A 437 3.34 11.70 -7.83
N LEU A 438 2.21 12.36 -7.59
CA LEU A 438 1.47 13.09 -8.61
C LEU A 438 2.33 14.19 -9.24
N LEU A 439 3.02 15.00 -8.41
CA LEU A 439 3.90 16.06 -8.89
C LEU A 439 5.09 15.53 -9.69
N ALA A 440 5.72 14.44 -9.23
CA ALA A 440 6.88 13.87 -9.89
C ALA A 440 6.48 13.20 -11.22
N TYR A 441 5.42 12.40 -11.26
CA TYR A 441 4.97 11.75 -12.50
C TYR A 441 4.48 12.76 -13.55
N THR A 442 3.72 13.78 -13.15
CA THR A 442 3.18 14.78 -14.11
C THR A 442 4.25 15.70 -14.69
N ARG A 443 5.36 15.93 -13.97
CA ARG A 443 6.43 16.85 -14.41
C ARG A 443 7.61 16.17 -15.10
N THR A 444 7.68 14.85 -15.11
CA THR A 444 8.83 14.12 -15.65
C THR A 444 8.77 14.00 -17.18
N ALA A 445 9.89 14.28 -17.88
CA ALA A 445 10.01 14.14 -19.33
C ALA A 445 9.75 12.72 -19.84
N SER A 446 10.11 11.69 -19.06
CA SER A 446 9.76 10.28 -19.30
C SER A 446 8.25 10.04 -19.51
N TYR A 447 7.36 10.80 -18.84
CA TYR A 447 5.91 10.74 -19.09
C TYR A 447 5.53 11.39 -20.43
N LYS A 448 6.20 12.48 -20.81
CA LYS A 448 5.96 13.20 -22.07
C LYS A 448 6.48 12.45 -23.30
N GLU A 449 7.61 11.76 -23.18
CA GLU A 449 8.18 10.95 -24.26
C GLU A 449 7.58 9.54 -24.32
N GLY A 450 7.17 8.96 -23.19
CA GLY A 450 6.47 7.67 -23.15
C GLY A 450 5.03 7.71 -23.70
N GLY A 451 4.40 8.89 -23.74
CA GLY A 451 3.11 9.13 -24.41
C GLY A 451 3.23 9.52 -25.90
N ALA A 452 4.46 9.73 -26.39
CA ALA A 452 4.76 10.05 -27.78
C ALA A 452 5.51 8.88 -28.42
N ARG A 453 4.84 7.73 -28.53
CA ARG A 453 5.23 6.64 -29.43
C ARG A 453 4.00 6.08 -30.13
#